data_AF-A0AAX0QT20-F1
#
_entry.id   AF-A0AAX0QT20-F1
#
_cell.length_a   1.000
_cell.length_b   1.000
_cell.length_c   1.000
_cell.angle_alpha   90.00
_cell.angle_beta   90.00
_cell.angle_gamma   90.00
#
_symmetry.space_group_name_H-M   'P 1'
#
loop_
_entity.id
_entity.type
_entity.pdbx_description
1 polymer ?
#
loop_
_entity_poly.entity_id
_entity_poly.type
_entity_poly.pdbx_seq_one_letter_code
_entity_poly.pdbx_strand_id
1 'polypeptide(L)'
;MFTKFKNGSFVIDTETKKSGKVIGQEGAYVLVEVILEQNKEEGTRTTQLIKVPHVNLKPYNPKQNNKVYKPYFDVMEFHKAFGHPVAIQPTPITPKRAQQRADYLVEELVEFLWASVSGDEQQTENLVNDLIHSVHKAKNKCFAKGTFPNDEVLLHQTDALNDINYINYGSIVETGVNPKPVFEIIHQANMKKLDENGKPIIDAVTNKIMKPDGWEEKYKPEPLIKKEIESQLNKSKRGQ
;
A
#
# COMPACT_ATOMS: atom_id res chain seq x y z
N MET A 1 -1.24 -31.48 -34.17
CA MET A 1 -2.33 -31.21 -33.22
C MET A 1 -2.33 -29.70 -32.95
N PHE A 2 -3.33 -28.95 -33.46
CA PHE A 2 -3.36 -27.49 -33.30
C PHE A 2 -3.73 -27.11 -31.86
N THR A 3 -2.94 -26.23 -31.23
CA THR A 3 -3.21 -25.73 -29.87
C THR A 3 -4.50 -24.91 -29.87
N LYS A 4 -5.58 -25.47 -29.30
CA LYS A 4 -6.87 -24.76 -29.22
C LYS A 4 -6.80 -23.62 -28.20
N PHE A 5 -6.97 -22.38 -28.64
CA PHE A 5 -7.05 -21.22 -27.74
C PHE A 5 -8.47 -21.03 -27.23
N LYS A 6 -8.65 -21.02 -25.91
CA LYS A 6 -9.96 -20.78 -25.29
C LYS A 6 -10.26 -19.28 -25.26
N ASN A 7 -11.54 -18.92 -25.35
CA ASN A 7 -11.96 -17.54 -25.10
C ASN A 7 -11.45 -17.09 -23.72
N GLY A 8 -10.83 -15.93 -23.67
CA GLY A 8 -10.19 -15.36 -22.48
C GLY A 8 -8.75 -15.78 -22.21
N SER A 9 -8.17 -16.69 -22.99
CA SER A 9 -6.75 -17.03 -22.89
C SER A 9 -5.85 -15.89 -23.41
N PHE A 10 -4.67 -15.73 -22.81
CA PHE A 10 -3.68 -14.78 -23.27
C PHE A 10 -2.78 -15.42 -24.32
N VAL A 11 -2.52 -14.69 -25.39
CA VAL A 11 -1.70 -15.13 -26.52
C VAL A 11 -0.74 -14.04 -26.93
N ILE A 12 0.34 -14.44 -27.60
CA ILE A 12 1.28 -13.54 -28.26
C ILE A 12 1.38 -13.93 -29.73
N ASP A 13 1.28 -12.92 -30.59
CA ASP A 13 1.61 -13.04 -32.01
C ASP A 13 3.13 -13.10 -32.16
N THR A 14 3.63 -14.20 -32.69
CA THR A 14 5.07 -14.44 -32.84
C THR A 14 5.73 -13.57 -33.90
N GLU A 15 4.96 -13.02 -34.85
CA GLU A 15 5.47 -12.09 -35.88
C GLU A 15 5.54 -10.66 -35.33
N THR A 16 4.41 -10.11 -34.87
CA THR A 16 4.34 -8.72 -34.42
C THR A 16 4.80 -8.50 -32.98
N LYS A 17 4.98 -9.58 -32.20
CA LYS A 17 5.24 -9.59 -30.75
C LYS A 17 4.14 -8.93 -29.91
N LYS A 18 2.97 -8.62 -30.50
CA LYS A 18 1.82 -8.09 -29.76
C LYS A 18 1.16 -9.20 -28.96
N SER A 19 0.89 -8.94 -27.68
CA SER A 19 0.14 -9.84 -26.83
C SER A 19 -1.27 -9.33 -26.59
N GLY A 20 -2.23 -10.23 -26.43
CA GLY A 20 -3.62 -9.85 -26.16
C GLY A 20 -4.44 -11.02 -25.62
N LYS A 21 -5.73 -10.75 -25.42
CA LYS A 21 -6.70 -11.72 -24.93
C LYS A 21 -7.53 -12.24 -26.08
N VAL A 22 -7.63 -13.56 -26.20
CA VAL A 22 -8.49 -14.20 -27.20
C VAL A 22 -9.94 -13.88 -26.85
N ILE A 23 -10.70 -13.35 -27.82
CA ILE A 23 -12.14 -13.08 -27.66
C ILE A 23 -13.02 -13.98 -28.53
N GLY A 24 -12.43 -14.70 -29.48
CA GLY A 24 -13.15 -15.57 -30.40
C GLY A 24 -12.26 -16.15 -31.50
N GLN A 25 -12.87 -16.86 -32.44
CA GLN A 25 -12.21 -17.47 -33.59
C GLN A 25 -13.10 -17.35 -34.83
N GLU A 26 -12.50 -17.05 -35.99
CA GLU A 26 -13.17 -16.91 -37.27
C GLU A 26 -12.34 -17.63 -38.35
N GLY A 27 -12.75 -18.86 -38.67
CA GLY A 27 -12.01 -19.73 -39.60
C GLY A 27 -10.58 -20.01 -39.13
N ALA A 28 -9.60 -19.66 -39.97
CA ALA A 28 -8.17 -19.82 -39.70
C ALA A 28 -7.58 -18.72 -38.78
N TYR A 29 -8.38 -17.70 -38.45
CA TYR A 29 -7.96 -16.55 -37.65
C TYR A 29 -8.52 -16.63 -36.24
N VAL A 30 -7.74 -16.14 -35.28
CA VAL A 30 -8.15 -15.93 -33.90
C VAL A 30 -8.33 -14.43 -33.68
N LEU A 31 -9.44 -14.07 -33.03
CA LEU A 31 -9.77 -12.70 -32.67
C LEU A 31 -9.08 -12.37 -31.35
N VAL A 32 -8.16 -11.41 -31.36
CA VAL A 32 -7.35 -11.03 -30.19
C VAL A 32 -7.58 -9.56 -29.85
N GLU A 33 -8.07 -9.29 -28.64
CA GLU A 33 -8.13 -7.95 -28.07
C GLU A 33 -6.73 -7.56 -27.55
N VAL A 34 -6.13 -6.53 -28.14
CA VAL A 34 -4.83 -5.99 -27.76
C VAL A 34 -5.02 -4.62 -27.11
N ILE A 35 -4.31 -4.36 -26.01
CA ILE A 35 -4.33 -3.06 -25.34
C ILE A 35 -3.41 -2.10 -26.12
N LEU A 36 -3.94 -0.95 -26.53
CA LEU A 36 -3.18 0.12 -27.18
C LEU A 36 -2.58 1.05 -26.14
N GLU A 37 -3.43 1.60 -25.27
CA GLU A 37 -3.03 2.49 -24.19
C GLU A 37 -3.76 2.10 -22.90
N GLN A 38 -3.11 2.36 -21.78
CA GLN A 38 -3.67 2.11 -20.45
C GLN A 38 -3.42 3.33 -19.57
N ASN A 39 -4.51 3.98 -19.12
CA ASN A 39 -4.42 4.97 -18.07
C ASN A 39 -4.54 4.25 -16.72
N LYS A 40 -3.42 4.15 -16.00
CA LYS A 40 -3.37 3.45 -14.71
C LYS A 40 -4.07 4.22 -13.60
N GLU A 41 -4.14 5.56 -13.70
CA GLU A 41 -4.76 6.41 -12.67
C GLU A 41 -6.29 6.36 -12.75
N GLU A 42 -6.85 6.35 -13.97
CA GLU A 42 -8.30 6.26 -14.19
C GLU A 42 -8.81 4.81 -14.28
N GLY A 43 -7.90 3.82 -14.35
CA GLY A 43 -8.25 2.42 -14.54
C GLY A 43 -8.86 2.12 -15.92
N THR A 44 -8.68 3.00 -16.90
CA THR A 44 -9.21 2.88 -18.25
C THR A 44 -8.16 2.30 -19.21
N ARG A 45 -8.63 1.66 -20.28
CA ARG A 45 -7.78 1.12 -21.35
C ARG A 45 -8.45 1.29 -22.70
N THR A 46 -7.68 1.64 -23.72
CA THR A 46 -8.11 1.56 -25.11
C THR A 46 -7.64 0.23 -25.69
N THR A 47 -8.52 -0.46 -26.40
CA THR A 47 -8.21 -1.76 -27.00
C THR A 47 -8.49 -1.74 -28.49
N GLN A 48 -7.76 -2.58 -29.21
CA GLN A 48 -7.97 -2.87 -30.62
C GLN A 48 -8.23 -4.35 -30.80
N LEU A 49 -9.25 -4.68 -31.57
CA LEU A 49 -9.45 -6.04 -32.05
C LEU A 49 -8.60 -6.29 -33.28
N ILE A 50 -7.74 -7.31 -33.23
CA ILE A 50 -6.95 -7.76 -34.37
C ILE A 50 -7.30 -9.21 -34.73
N LYS A 51 -7.19 -9.54 -36.03
CA LYS A 51 -7.29 -10.90 -36.54
C LYS A 51 -5.88 -11.45 -36.73
N VAL A 52 -5.54 -12.53 -36.02
CA VAL A 52 -4.21 -13.15 -36.09
C VAL A 52 -4.33 -14.57 -36.63
N PRO A 53 -3.54 -14.97 -37.64
CA PRO A 53 -3.49 -16.36 -38.08
C PRO A 53 -3.19 -17.29 -36.91
N HIS A 54 -3.91 -18.40 -36.79
CA HIS A 54 -3.71 -19.35 -35.69
C HIS A 54 -2.25 -19.85 -35.61
N VAL A 55 -1.57 -19.97 -36.75
CA VAL A 55 -0.16 -20.41 -36.84
C VAL A 55 0.82 -19.43 -36.19
N ASN A 56 0.44 -18.15 -36.08
CA ASN A 56 1.28 -17.10 -35.52
C ASN A 56 1.07 -16.92 -34.02
N LEU A 57 0.10 -17.62 -33.41
CA LEU A 57 -0.19 -17.48 -31.98
C LEU A 57 0.51 -18.54 -31.15
N LYS A 58 1.05 -18.10 -30.02
CA LYS A 58 1.49 -18.96 -28.92
C LYS A 58 0.80 -18.57 -27.62
N PRO A 59 0.57 -19.52 -26.69
CA PRO A 59 0.15 -19.19 -25.33
C PRO A 59 1.12 -18.18 -24.72
N TYR A 60 0.57 -17.14 -24.12
CA TYR A 60 1.34 -16.12 -23.42
C TYR A 60 0.83 -16.05 -21.99
N ASN A 61 1.75 -16.14 -21.04
CA ASN A 61 1.44 -15.84 -19.65
C ASN A 61 2.04 -14.46 -19.38
N PRO A 62 1.24 -13.37 -19.38
CA PRO A 62 1.77 -12.07 -19.03
C PRO A 62 2.46 -12.22 -17.68
N LYS A 63 3.74 -11.85 -17.61
CA LYS A 63 4.40 -11.71 -16.32
C LYS A 63 3.50 -10.76 -15.54
N GLN A 64 2.82 -11.28 -14.51
CA GLN A 64 2.28 -10.40 -13.51
C GLN A 64 3.49 -9.62 -13.02
N ASN A 65 3.51 -8.31 -13.27
CA ASN A 65 4.39 -7.43 -12.53
C ASN A 65 3.90 -7.52 -11.09
N ASN A 66 4.26 -8.59 -10.40
CA ASN A 66 4.16 -8.70 -8.96
C ASN A 66 5.21 -7.74 -8.46
N LYS A 67 4.91 -6.44 -8.50
CA LYS A 67 5.67 -5.41 -7.81
C LYS A 67 5.86 -5.97 -6.41
N VAL A 68 7.09 -6.25 -6.05
CA VAL A 68 7.39 -6.93 -4.78
C VAL A 68 6.88 -6.02 -3.68
N TYR A 69 6.09 -6.55 -2.74
CA TYR A 69 5.58 -5.76 -1.62
C TYR A 69 6.77 -5.30 -0.78
N LYS A 70 6.99 -3.99 -0.76
CA LYS A 70 8.21 -3.37 -0.23
C LYS A 70 7.91 -2.08 0.56
N PRO A 71 7.08 -2.14 1.63
CA PRO A 71 6.66 -0.95 2.39
C PRO A 71 7.81 -0.05 2.83
N TYR A 72 8.92 -0.64 3.28
CA TYR A 72 10.11 0.10 3.66
C TYR A 72 10.63 1.02 2.54
N PHE A 73 10.71 0.50 1.31
CA PHE A 73 11.24 1.25 0.17
C PHE A 73 10.25 2.30 -0.33
N ASP A 74 8.96 2.02 -0.28
CA ASP A 74 7.90 2.98 -0.60
C ASP A 74 7.89 4.15 0.43
N VAL A 75 8.01 3.86 1.72
CA VAL A 75 8.14 4.92 2.76
C VAL A 75 9.46 5.68 2.63
N MET A 76 10.55 5.03 2.24
CA MET A 76 11.82 5.73 1.95
C MET A 76 11.67 6.67 0.74
N GLU A 77 10.94 6.27 -0.30
CA GLU A 77 10.60 7.13 -1.45
C GLU A 77 9.84 8.36 -0.98
N PHE A 78 8.79 8.17 -0.16
CA PHE A 78 8.05 9.26 0.46
C PHE A 78 8.96 10.17 1.29
N HIS A 79 9.83 9.62 2.14
CA HIS A 79 10.74 10.43 2.94
C HIS A 79 11.65 11.30 2.08
N LYS A 80 12.19 10.76 0.97
CA LYS A 80 13.04 11.51 0.04
C LYS A 80 12.25 12.63 -0.66
N ALA A 81 11.04 12.33 -1.14
CA ALA A 81 10.22 13.29 -1.86
C ALA A 81 9.76 14.46 -0.97
N PHE A 82 9.48 14.19 0.31
CA PHE A 82 8.95 15.18 1.25
C PHE A 82 10.01 15.76 2.21
N GLY A 83 11.29 15.52 1.96
CA GLY A 83 12.39 16.10 2.76
C GLY A 83 12.45 15.59 4.20
N HIS A 84 11.91 14.41 4.49
CA HIS A 84 12.07 13.77 5.79
C HIS A 84 13.45 13.11 5.95
N PRO A 85 13.92 12.89 7.20
CA PRO A 85 15.20 12.24 7.43
C PRO A 85 15.30 10.86 6.77
N VAL A 86 16.41 10.63 6.07
CA VAL A 86 16.83 9.34 5.51
C VAL A 86 18.30 9.14 5.86
N ALA A 87 18.60 8.10 6.63
CA ALA A 87 19.99 7.78 6.99
C ALA A 87 20.66 6.99 5.85
N ILE A 88 21.91 7.34 5.53
CA ILE A 88 22.74 6.61 4.55
C ILE A 88 23.40 5.36 5.14
N GLN A 89 23.47 5.29 6.47
CA GLN A 89 23.99 4.16 7.24
C GLN A 89 23.14 3.97 8.52
N PRO A 90 23.16 2.79 9.15
CA PRO A 90 22.43 2.56 10.40
C PRO A 90 22.79 3.62 11.46
N THR A 91 21.80 4.40 11.89
CA THR A 91 22.00 5.58 12.76
C THR A 91 20.83 5.65 13.75
N PRO A 92 21.08 5.80 15.07
CA PRO A 92 19.99 5.96 16.03
C PRO A 92 19.22 7.25 15.77
N ILE A 93 17.89 7.20 15.94
CA ILE A 93 17.07 8.41 15.90
C ILE A 93 17.24 9.18 17.21
N THR A 94 17.28 10.51 17.13
CA THR A 94 17.43 11.36 18.31
C THR A 94 16.18 11.26 19.21
N PRO A 95 16.29 11.51 20.53
CA PRO A 95 15.13 11.45 21.43
C PRO A 95 13.96 12.34 20.99
N LYS A 96 14.26 13.56 20.53
CA LYS A 96 13.25 14.48 19.99
C LYS A 96 12.52 13.91 18.77
N ARG A 97 13.26 13.26 17.85
CA ARG A 97 12.65 12.66 16.67
C ARG A 97 11.88 11.38 17.02
N ALA A 98 12.37 10.59 17.98
CA ALA A 98 11.66 9.43 18.50
C ALA A 98 10.30 9.81 19.09
N GLN A 99 10.24 10.88 19.89
CA GLN A 99 8.97 11.41 20.41
C GLN A 99 8.02 11.82 19.28
N GLN A 100 8.47 12.60 18.31
CA GLN A 100 7.63 12.99 17.17
C GLN A 100 7.07 11.79 16.39
N ARG A 101 7.89 10.74 16.22
CA ARG A 101 7.45 9.50 15.57
C ARG A 101 6.42 8.75 16.42
N ALA A 102 6.57 8.76 17.74
CA ALA A 102 5.60 8.19 18.67
C ALA A 102 4.27 8.96 18.63
N ASP A 103 4.29 10.29 18.53
CA ASP A 103 3.07 11.10 18.43
C ASP A 103 2.24 10.72 17.20
N TYR A 104 2.88 10.50 16.03
CA TYR A 104 2.19 10.02 14.83
C TYR A 104 1.59 8.61 15.03
N LEU A 105 2.30 7.72 15.73
CA LEU A 105 1.77 6.38 16.01
C LEU A 105 0.58 6.43 16.97
N VAL A 106 0.59 7.34 17.95
CA VAL A 106 -0.53 7.51 18.89
C VAL A 106 -1.77 8.03 18.16
N GLU A 107 -1.63 8.96 17.21
CA GLU A 107 -2.73 9.44 16.37
C GLU A 107 -3.43 8.27 15.66
N GLU A 108 -2.67 7.43 14.96
CA GLU A 108 -3.19 6.24 14.25
C GLU A 108 -3.77 5.17 15.21
N LEU A 109 -3.18 5.00 16.41
CA LEU A 109 -3.71 4.09 17.42
C LEU A 109 -5.06 4.56 17.95
N VAL A 110 -5.24 5.87 18.17
CA VAL A 110 -6.53 6.43 18.58
C VAL A 110 -7.57 6.30 17.46
N GLU A 111 -7.18 6.53 16.20
CA GLU A 111 -8.07 6.30 15.05
C GLU A 111 -8.50 4.83 14.93
N PHE A 112 -7.58 3.89 15.18
CA PHE A 112 -7.91 2.46 15.20
C PHE A 112 -8.92 2.12 16.32
N LEU A 113 -8.75 2.66 17.52
CA LEU A 113 -9.70 2.47 18.63
C LEU A 113 -11.05 3.11 18.33
N TRP A 114 -11.06 4.34 17.81
CA TRP A 114 -12.25 5.05 17.34
C TRP A 114 -13.03 4.24 16.30
N ALA A 115 -12.34 3.69 15.30
CA ALA A 115 -12.95 2.83 14.29
C ALA A 115 -13.49 1.51 14.87
N SER A 116 -12.83 0.96 15.90
CA SER A 116 -13.21 -0.31 16.54
C SER A 116 -14.56 -0.23 17.26
N VAL A 117 -14.98 0.97 17.66
CA VAL A 117 -16.28 1.24 18.30
C VAL A 117 -17.21 2.06 17.41
N SER A 118 -16.98 2.03 16.09
CA SER A 118 -17.81 2.73 15.10
C SER A 118 -17.96 4.23 15.34
N GLY A 119 -16.93 4.86 15.93
CA GLY A 119 -16.92 6.28 16.26
C GLY A 119 -17.81 6.68 17.43
N ASP A 120 -18.07 5.75 18.36
CA ASP A 120 -18.71 6.08 19.63
C ASP A 120 -17.70 6.81 20.54
N GLU A 121 -18.02 8.06 20.89
CA GLU A 121 -17.14 8.94 21.67
C GLU A 121 -16.89 8.40 23.09
N GLN A 122 -17.93 7.94 23.78
CA GLN A 122 -17.81 7.48 25.17
C GLN A 122 -17.02 6.17 25.26
N GLN A 123 -17.25 5.24 24.33
CA GLN A 123 -16.49 4.00 24.24
C GLN A 123 -15.05 4.25 23.82
N THR A 124 -14.81 5.21 22.92
CA THR A 124 -13.44 5.61 22.54
C THR A 124 -12.71 6.18 23.74
N GLU A 125 -13.34 7.05 24.52
CA GLU A 125 -12.75 7.60 25.75
C GLU A 125 -12.33 6.49 26.72
N ASN A 126 -13.19 5.47 26.91
CA ASN A 126 -12.85 4.31 27.74
C ASN A 126 -11.63 3.55 27.20
N LEU A 127 -11.58 3.27 25.89
CA LEU A 127 -10.44 2.58 25.26
C LEU A 127 -9.14 3.41 25.32
N VAL A 128 -9.23 4.73 25.18
CA VAL A 128 -8.08 5.64 25.30
C VAL A 128 -7.58 5.69 26.76
N ASN A 129 -8.48 5.70 27.74
CA ASN A 129 -8.10 5.59 29.14
C ASN A 129 -7.34 4.28 29.41
N ASP A 130 -7.81 3.15 28.87
CA ASP A 130 -7.10 1.86 28.99
C ASP A 130 -5.74 1.87 28.28
N LEU A 131 -5.62 2.56 27.15
CA LEU A 131 -4.34 2.80 26.46
C LEU A 131 -3.36 3.58 27.36
N ILE A 132 -3.81 4.66 28.02
CA ILE A 132 -2.98 5.45 28.95
C ILE A 132 -2.49 4.58 30.11
N HIS A 133 -3.37 3.75 30.69
CA HIS A 133 -2.98 2.79 31.72
C HIS A 133 -1.92 1.79 31.20
N SER A 134 -2.08 1.30 29.97
CA SER A 134 -1.12 0.41 29.32
C SER A 134 0.23 1.08 29.08
N VAL A 135 0.24 2.36 28.69
CA VAL A 135 1.47 3.17 28.55
C VAL A 135 2.18 3.29 29.90
N HIS A 136 1.47 3.59 30.99
CA HIS A 136 2.07 3.65 32.32
C HIS A 136 2.65 2.30 32.77
N LYS A 137 1.93 1.20 32.50
CA LYS A 137 2.42 -0.15 32.77
C LYS A 137 3.68 -0.47 31.95
N ALA A 138 3.70 -0.15 30.66
CA ALA A 138 4.86 -0.36 29.78
C ALA A 138 6.08 0.46 30.22
N LYS A 139 5.88 1.74 30.60
CA LYS A 139 6.91 2.60 31.18
C LYS A 139 7.54 1.95 32.41
N ASN A 140 6.72 1.50 33.37
CA ASN A 140 7.22 0.88 34.60
C ASN A 140 8.00 -0.42 34.32
N LYS A 141 7.56 -1.23 33.35
CA LYS A 141 8.33 -2.40 32.90
C LYS A 141 9.68 -2.02 32.31
N CYS A 142 9.77 -0.94 31.53
CA CYS A 142 11.05 -0.46 31.00
C CYS A 142 11.97 0.00 32.12
N PHE A 143 11.45 0.74 33.10
CA PHE A 143 12.25 1.20 34.25
C PHE A 143 12.79 0.03 35.08
N ALA A 144 12.02 -1.05 35.24
CA ALA A 144 12.46 -2.25 35.93
C ALA A 144 13.60 -3.00 35.20
N LYS A 145 13.76 -2.81 33.89
CA LYS A 145 14.88 -3.38 33.11
C LYS A 145 16.19 -2.61 33.30
N GLY A 146 16.15 -1.40 33.86
CA GLY A 146 17.32 -0.56 34.07
C GLY A 146 17.79 0.16 32.81
N THR A 147 18.98 0.77 32.88
CA THR A 147 19.64 1.44 31.76
C THR A 147 20.50 0.48 30.95
N PHE A 148 20.79 0.85 29.70
CA PHE A 148 21.72 0.14 28.82
C PHE A 148 22.79 1.10 28.26
N PRO A 149 23.91 0.60 27.72
CA PRO A 149 24.97 1.42 27.14
C PRO A 149 24.50 2.31 25.98
N ASN A 150 25.11 3.50 25.84
CA ASN A 150 24.70 4.47 24.82
C ASN A 150 24.91 3.97 23.38
N ASP A 151 25.90 3.11 23.14
CA ASP A 151 26.18 2.50 21.84
C ASP A 151 25.16 1.43 21.44
N GLU A 152 24.34 0.94 22.39
CA GLU A 152 23.22 0.03 22.12
C GLU A 152 21.90 0.74 21.77
N VAL A 153 21.85 2.09 21.79
CA VAL A 153 20.59 2.82 21.51
C VAL A 153 19.97 2.42 20.17
N LEU A 154 20.77 2.25 19.13
CA LEU A 154 20.28 1.81 17.82
C LEU A 154 19.74 0.37 17.86
N LEU A 155 20.36 -0.52 18.64
CA LEU A 155 19.89 -1.89 18.83
C LEU A 155 18.48 -1.88 19.45
N HIS A 156 18.31 -1.21 20.59
CA HIS A 156 17.02 -1.17 21.30
C HIS A 156 15.94 -0.43 20.51
N GLN A 157 16.29 0.62 19.75
CA GLN A 157 15.35 1.28 18.83
C GLN A 157 14.92 0.36 17.68
N THR A 158 15.86 -0.41 17.12
CA THR A 158 15.57 -1.32 16.01
C THR A 158 14.67 -2.46 16.46
N ASP A 159 14.94 -3.04 17.62
CA ASP A 159 14.13 -4.09 18.24
C ASP A 159 12.69 -3.61 18.45
N ALA A 160 12.50 -2.49 19.16
CA ALA A 160 11.18 -1.94 19.46
C ALA A 160 10.37 -1.55 18.20
N LEU A 161 11.01 -0.96 17.17
CA LEU A 161 10.32 -0.62 15.92
C LEU A 161 9.87 -1.86 15.15
N ASN A 162 10.64 -2.96 15.21
CA ASN A 162 10.25 -4.21 14.56
C ASN A 162 9.18 -4.96 15.36
N ASP A 163 9.21 -4.93 16.70
CA ASP A 163 8.14 -5.45 17.54
C ASP A 163 6.80 -4.75 17.27
N ILE A 164 6.82 -3.42 17.15
CA ILE A 164 5.63 -2.64 16.74
C ILE A 164 5.12 -3.11 15.38
N ASN A 165 6.00 -3.25 14.39
CA ASN A 165 5.61 -3.73 13.07
C ASN A 165 5.04 -5.16 13.13
N TYR A 166 5.62 -6.03 13.94
CA TYR A 166 5.16 -7.41 14.09
C TYR A 166 3.75 -7.46 14.66
N ILE A 167 3.48 -6.67 15.71
CA ILE A 167 2.13 -6.54 16.29
C ILE A 167 1.16 -5.96 15.27
N ASN A 168 1.54 -4.88 14.57
CA ASN A 168 0.68 -4.26 13.55
C ASN A 168 0.32 -5.25 12.42
N TYR A 169 1.30 -6.00 11.90
CA TYR A 169 1.01 -7.05 10.92
C TYR A 169 0.15 -8.17 11.52
N GLY A 170 0.34 -8.53 12.79
CA GLY A 170 -0.54 -9.47 13.51
C GLY A 170 -1.99 -8.99 13.54
N SER A 171 -2.21 -7.72 13.88
CA SER A 171 -3.55 -7.11 13.84
C SER A 171 -4.16 -7.14 12.44
N ILE A 172 -3.37 -6.83 11.39
CA ILE A 172 -3.83 -6.94 10.00
C ILE A 172 -4.18 -8.39 9.65
N VAL A 173 -3.38 -9.37 10.07
CA VAL A 173 -3.66 -10.80 9.88
C VAL A 173 -5.01 -11.17 10.50
N GLU A 174 -5.33 -10.67 11.70
CA GLU A 174 -6.62 -10.92 12.34
C GLU A 174 -7.82 -10.33 11.56
N THR A 175 -7.63 -9.27 10.78
CA THR A 175 -8.68 -8.76 9.87
C THR A 175 -8.89 -9.63 8.64
N GLY A 176 -7.92 -10.47 8.26
CA GLY A 176 -7.90 -11.24 7.02
C GLY A 176 -7.73 -10.40 5.74
N VAL A 177 -7.52 -9.08 5.85
CA VAL A 177 -7.28 -8.18 4.71
C VAL A 177 -5.84 -8.36 4.24
N ASN A 178 -5.64 -8.57 2.94
CA ASN A 178 -4.32 -8.50 2.32
C ASN A 178 -3.83 -7.05 2.34
N PRO A 179 -2.75 -6.72 3.08
CA PRO A 179 -2.30 -5.35 3.25
C PRO A 179 -1.68 -4.75 2.00
N LYS A 180 -1.15 -5.56 1.08
CA LYS A 180 -0.39 -5.08 -0.06
C LYS A 180 -1.14 -4.03 -0.90
N PRO A 181 -2.32 -4.32 -1.47
CA PRO A 181 -3.04 -3.37 -2.31
C PRO A 181 -3.52 -2.14 -1.52
N VAL A 182 -3.87 -2.31 -0.24
CA VAL A 182 -4.26 -1.21 0.65
C VAL A 182 -3.09 -0.24 0.88
N PHE A 183 -1.90 -0.78 1.18
CA PHE A 183 -0.70 0.02 1.36
C PHE A 183 -0.28 0.73 0.07
N GLU A 184 -0.38 0.07 -1.09
CA GLU A 184 -0.09 0.67 -2.39
C GLU A 184 -1.03 1.86 -2.68
N ILE A 185 -2.32 1.76 -2.34
CA ILE A 185 -3.29 2.87 -2.45
C ILE A 185 -2.87 4.05 -1.55
N ILE A 186 -2.54 3.77 -0.27
CA ILE A 186 -2.12 4.80 0.69
C ILE A 186 -0.83 5.48 0.23
N HIS A 187 0.16 4.72 -0.22
CA HIS A 187 1.42 5.27 -0.74
C HIS A 187 1.18 6.18 -1.94
N GLN A 188 0.38 5.74 -2.91
CA GLN A 188 0.02 6.56 -4.08
C GLN A 188 -0.67 7.87 -3.67
N ALA A 189 -1.64 7.80 -2.77
CA ALA A 189 -2.33 8.98 -2.24
C ALA A 189 -1.36 9.95 -1.55
N ASN A 190 -0.45 9.43 -0.72
CA ASN A 190 0.57 10.23 -0.04
C ASN A 190 1.54 10.90 -1.02
N MET A 191 1.97 10.20 -2.08
CA MET A 191 2.83 10.78 -3.11
C MET A 191 2.15 11.89 -3.92
N LYS A 192 0.80 11.92 -3.98
CA LYS A 192 0.03 12.99 -4.63
C LYS A 192 -0.10 14.27 -3.77
N LYS A 193 0.50 14.32 -2.57
CA LYS A 193 0.54 15.53 -1.72
C LYS A 193 1.62 16.54 -2.13
N LEU A 194 2.36 16.28 -3.21
CA LEU A 194 3.29 17.24 -3.80
C LEU A 194 2.51 18.31 -4.58
N ASP A 195 3.05 19.53 -4.63
CA ASP A 195 2.54 20.61 -5.47
C ASP A 195 2.81 20.34 -6.97
N GLU A 196 2.36 21.27 -7.82
CA GLU A 196 2.55 21.22 -9.27
C GLU A 196 4.02 21.18 -9.72
N ASN A 197 4.95 21.61 -8.86
CA ASN A 197 6.39 21.59 -9.09
C ASN A 197 7.07 20.36 -8.47
N GLY A 198 6.30 19.43 -7.91
CA GLY A 198 6.81 18.24 -7.23
C GLY A 198 7.43 18.52 -5.86
N LYS A 199 7.07 19.64 -5.21
CA LYS A 199 7.56 20.01 -3.88
C LYS A 199 6.50 19.75 -2.79
N PRO A 200 6.92 19.40 -1.57
CA PRO A 200 5.99 19.25 -0.45
C PRO A 200 5.42 20.61 -0.04
N ILE A 201 4.10 20.65 0.19
CA ILE A 201 3.45 21.79 0.84
C ILE A 201 3.60 21.58 2.34
N ILE A 202 4.25 22.50 3.04
CA ILE A 202 4.56 22.36 4.47
C ILE A 202 3.90 23.50 5.23
N ASP A 203 3.17 23.15 6.30
CA ASP A 203 2.63 24.14 7.23
C ASP A 203 3.76 24.82 8.01
N ALA A 204 3.82 26.14 7.97
CA ALA A 204 4.93 26.91 8.52
C ALA A 204 5.05 26.83 10.06
N VAL A 205 3.99 26.43 10.76
CA VAL A 205 3.93 26.41 12.23
C VAL A 205 4.13 24.99 12.78
N THR A 206 3.42 24.03 12.21
CA THR A 206 3.39 22.63 12.65
C THR A 206 4.42 21.76 11.91
N ASN A 207 4.98 22.27 10.80
CA ASN A 207 5.87 21.53 9.91
C ASN A 207 5.23 20.23 9.35
N LYS A 208 3.89 20.16 9.37
CA LYS A 208 3.11 19.06 8.80
C LYS A 208 3.01 19.22 7.29
N ILE A 209 3.01 18.09 6.58
CA ILE A 209 2.75 18.06 5.14
C ILE A 209 1.26 18.34 4.92
N MET A 210 0.98 19.33 4.09
CA MET A 210 -0.36 19.76 3.73
C MET A 210 -0.82 19.09 2.44
N LYS A 211 -2.13 18.95 2.32
CA LYS A 211 -2.79 18.47 1.10
C LYS A 211 -2.96 19.65 0.14
N PRO A 212 -2.65 19.52 -1.16
CA PRO A 212 -2.97 20.54 -2.15
C PRO A 212 -4.49 20.65 -2.39
N ASP A 213 -4.90 21.76 -3.03
CA ASP A 213 -6.29 21.99 -3.41
C ASP A 213 -6.82 20.86 -4.31
N GLY A 214 -8.02 20.37 -4.00
CA GLY A 214 -8.66 19.26 -4.72
C GLY A 214 -8.03 17.88 -4.47
N TRP A 215 -7.03 17.75 -3.60
CA TRP A 215 -6.43 16.44 -3.27
C TRP A 215 -7.46 15.49 -2.65
N GLU A 216 -8.31 16.00 -1.77
CA GLU A 216 -9.29 15.16 -1.07
C GLU A 216 -10.35 14.58 -2.01
N GLU A 217 -10.76 15.36 -3.02
CA GLU A 217 -11.69 14.88 -4.04
C GLU A 217 -11.06 13.83 -4.96
N LYS A 218 -9.78 14.03 -5.34
CA LYS A 218 -9.11 13.24 -6.40
C LYS A 218 -8.33 12.04 -5.88
N TYR A 219 -7.72 12.15 -4.70
CA TYR A 219 -6.66 11.26 -4.25
C TYR A 219 -6.86 10.71 -2.83
N LYS A 220 -7.95 11.08 -2.14
CA LYS A 220 -8.30 10.50 -0.85
C LYS A 220 -8.36 8.96 -0.97
N PRO A 221 -7.61 8.20 -0.14
CA PRO A 221 -7.46 6.75 -0.33
C PRO A 221 -8.70 5.93 0.08
N GLU A 222 -9.52 6.42 1.01
CA GLU A 222 -10.60 5.67 1.66
C GLU A 222 -11.62 5.06 0.68
N PRO A 223 -12.09 5.75 -0.38
CA PRO A 223 -12.97 5.15 -1.38
C PRO A 223 -12.32 3.96 -2.12
N LEU A 224 -11.02 4.04 -2.41
CA LEU A 224 -10.28 2.97 -3.08
C LEU A 224 -10.00 1.81 -2.13
N ILE A 225 -9.66 2.10 -0.86
CA ILE A 225 -9.49 1.09 0.19
C ILE A 225 -10.79 0.30 0.38
N LYS A 226 -11.93 0.99 0.48
CA LYS A 226 -13.25 0.35 0.59
C LYS A 226 -13.52 -0.60 -0.58
N LYS A 227 -13.31 -0.12 -1.82
CA LYS A 227 -13.47 -0.93 -3.04
C LYS A 227 -12.55 -2.15 -3.05
N GLU A 228 -11.32 -2.01 -2.57
CA GLU A 228 -10.37 -3.13 -2.48
C GLU A 228 -10.81 -4.16 -1.42
N ILE A 229 -11.25 -3.72 -0.24
CA ILE A 229 -11.80 -4.60 0.80
C ILE A 229 -13.02 -5.37 0.24
N GLU A 230 -13.95 -4.69 -0.43
CA GLU A 230 -15.08 -5.34 -1.10
C GLU A 230 -14.63 -6.36 -2.16
N SER A 231 -13.56 -6.06 -2.91
CA SER A 231 -12.96 -6.99 -3.87
C SER A 231 -12.43 -8.26 -3.19
N GLN A 232 -11.73 -8.11 -2.07
CA GLN A 232 -11.18 -9.24 -1.31
C GLN A 232 -12.29 -10.10 -0.70
N LEU A 233 -13.32 -9.48 -0.12
CA LEU A 233 -14.52 -10.16 0.39
C LEU A 233 -15.25 -10.94 -0.70
N ASN A 234 -15.34 -10.40 -1.92
CA ASN A 234 -15.98 -11.09 -3.04
C ASN A 234 -15.15 -12.26 -3.57
N LYS A 235 -13.81 -12.18 -3.51
CA LYS A 235 -12.92 -13.27 -3.90
C LYS A 235 -12.95 -14.42 -2.89
N SER A 236 -13.00 -14.12 -1.58
CA SER A 236 -13.07 -15.16 -0.54
C SER A 236 -14.36 -15.98 -0.64
N LYS A 237 -15.49 -15.34 -0.94
CA LYS A 237 -16.80 -16.02 -1.18
C LYS A 237 -16.83 -16.93 -2.42
N ARG A 238 -15.98 -16.71 -3.42
CA ARG A 238 -15.91 -17.52 -4.65
C ARG A 238 -14.92 -18.70 -4.55
N GLY A 239 -14.07 -18.70 -3.53
CA GLY A 239 -13.10 -19.76 -3.25
C GLY A 239 -13.56 -20.76 -2.20
N GLN A 240 -14.78 -20.60 -1.67
CA GLN A 240 -15.53 -21.57 -0.87
C GLN A 240 -16.56 -22.26 -1.77
#